data_AF-A0AAV4WWP9-F1
#
_entry.id   AF-A0AAV4WWP9-F1
#
_cell.length_a   1.000
_cell.length_b   1.000
_cell.length_c   1.000
_cell.angle_alpha   90.00
_cell.angle_beta   90.00
_cell.angle_gamma   90.00
#
_symmetry.space_group_name_H-M   'P 1'
#
loop_
_entity.id
_entity.type
_entity.pdbx_description
1 polymer ?
#
loop_
_entity_poly.entity_id
_entity_poly.type
_entity_poly.pdbx_seq_one_letter_code
_entity_poly.pdbx_strand_id
1 'polypeptide(L)'
;MEWRSQMKHDTLASKLNTARKLDRFTDVYIVIGPFEHCEIFKAHRVVLACGSSEFESLFYGSEASEQSVVTFPDVEANGFRYLLNFLYDVPINIHDMATAHAVYKVAKKFEVAKLQLICENYIDCTVTDESVFSALQLAIELNMETLKDKCLKKIFSALENTLESKDFLSASPEVVEAILSVCQHRKRNIQNLALMAIGDWWSIHRAYSPYIVRRLLSYVNYKLVIIQHFNSFITKYPGILERREITTMFKHLLEPLIFSLPYWCVKVPEWNPMKKSTSTGSTSSDEYYPSIEAGIQVKKSESKLKELYILTGQDADVFEGDDESVFERAVSTMDGISSGRSVSNLTKDNTALTKIDTEEVQEVDIVKGRKSY
;
A
#
# COMPACT_ATOMS: atom_id res chain seq x y z
N MET A 1 -17.15 -3.94 60.02
CA MET A 1 -15.71 -3.59 59.90
C MET A 1 -15.60 -2.30 59.12
N GLU A 2 -14.96 -1.27 59.66
CA GLU A 2 -14.68 -0.03 58.93
C GLU A 2 -13.75 -0.35 57.76
N TRP A 3 -14.25 -0.46 56.54
CA TRP A 3 -13.41 -0.65 55.34
C TRP A 3 -12.33 0.44 55.18
N ARG A 4 -12.54 1.60 55.83
CA ARG A 4 -11.58 2.71 55.94
C ARG A 4 -10.37 2.40 56.81
N SER A 5 -10.47 1.49 57.78
CA SER A 5 -9.37 1.17 58.70
C SER A 5 -8.26 0.33 58.05
N GLN A 6 -8.55 -0.26 56.88
CA GLN A 6 -7.57 -0.96 56.04
C GLN A 6 -6.71 0.01 55.19
N MET A 7 -7.02 1.31 55.18
CA MET A 7 -6.46 2.32 54.26
C MET A 7 -5.44 3.26 54.93
N LYS A 8 -4.41 2.72 55.59
CA LYS A 8 -3.36 3.57 56.19
C LYS A 8 -2.40 4.06 55.11
N HIS A 9 -2.32 5.39 54.94
CA HIS A 9 -1.42 6.14 54.05
C HIS A 9 -1.81 6.26 52.55
N ASP A 10 -3.07 6.01 52.19
CA ASP A 10 -3.53 6.08 50.79
C ASP A 10 -3.97 7.48 50.32
N THR A 11 -3.61 7.82 49.07
CA THR A 11 -4.12 9.00 48.33
C THR A 11 -5.64 8.93 48.15
N LEU A 12 -6.30 10.05 47.85
CA LEU A 12 -7.75 10.05 47.56
C LEU A 12 -8.08 9.11 46.39
N ALA A 13 -7.23 9.07 45.36
CA ALA A 13 -7.40 8.18 44.22
C ALA A 13 -7.35 6.70 44.63
N SER A 14 -6.38 6.30 45.47
CA SER A 14 -6.30 4.93 46.01
C SER A 14 -7.55 4.55 46.83
N LYS A 15 -8.06 5.50 47.64
CA LYS A 15 -9.31 5.31 48.40
C LYS A 15 -10.53 5.13 47.48
N LEU A 16 -10.65 5.94 46.44
CA LEU A 16 -11.73 5.83 45.44
C LEU A 16 -11.62 4.53 44.63
N ASN A 17 -10.41 4.07 44.33
CA ASN A 17 -10.20 2.78 43.65
C ASN A 17 -10.65 1.61 44.51
N THR A 18 -10.34 1.66 45.80
CA THR A 18 -10.78 0.62 46.75
C THR A 18 -12.29 0.67 46.96
N ALA A 19 -12.88 1.87 47.05
CA ALA A 19 -14.33 2.04 47.10
C ALA A 19 -15.00 1.43 45.85
N ARG A 20 -14.45 1.70 44.65
CA ARG A 20 -14.89 1.10 43.38
C ARG A 20 -14.85 -0.42 43.42
N LYS A 21 -13.74 -1.02 43.85
CA LYS A 21 -13.58 -2.49 43.95
C LYS A 21 -14.58 -3.13 44.93
N LEU A 22 -14.95 -2.41 45.99
CA LEU A 22 -15.94 -2.82 46.98
C LEU A 22 -17.39 -2.42 46.62
N ASP A 23 -17.61 -1.86 45.43
CA ASP A 23 -18.93 -1.37 44.98
C ASP A 23 -19.56 -0.35 45.93
N ARG A 24 -18.72 0.55 46.46
CA ARG A 24 -19.13 1.61 47.37
C ARG A 24 -19.20 2.93 46.62
N PHE A 25 -20.36 3.58 46.67
CA PHE A 25 -20.63 4.88 46.04
C PHE A 25 -20.54 4.89 44.52
N THR A 26 -20.41 3.73 43.90
CA THR A 26 -20.52 3.51 42.46
C THR A 26 -21.93 3.87 42.00
N ASP A 27 -22.02 4.75 41.02
CA ASP A 27 -23.25 5.32 40.47
C ASP A 27 -23.39 5.02 38.96
N VAL A 28 -22.46 4.23 38.42
CA VAL A 28 -22.52 3.72 37.04
C VAL A 28 -21.85 2.35 36.89
N TYR A 29 -22.45 1.53 36.02
CA TYR A 29 -21.95 0.24 35.57
C TYR A 29 -21.69 0.31 34.06
N ILE A 30 -20.44 0.11 33.66
CA ILE A 30 -20.03 0.12 32.26
C ILE A 30 -19.93 -1.32 31.76
N VAL A 31 -20.79 -1.70 30.82
CA VAL A 31 -20.80 -3.00 30.16
C VAL A 31 -19.93 -2.90 28.90
N ILE A 32 -18.84 -3.67 28.84
CA ILE A 32 -17.87 -3.63 27.75
C ILE A 32 -17.85 -4.96 27.01
N GLY A 33 -17.83 -4.90 25.68
CA GLY A 33 -17.71 -6.06 24.81
C GLY A 33 -19.05 -6.57 24.26
N PRO A 34 -19.00 -7.52 23.32
CA PRO A 34 -20.20 -8.02 22.63
C PRO A 34 -21.13 -8.76 23.61
N PHE A 35 -22.41 -8.85 23.25
CA PHE A 35 -23.47 -9.41 24.12
C PHE A 35 -23.14 -10.80 24.71
N GLU A 36 -22.40 -11.62 23.98
CA GLU A 36 -22.05 -12.98 24.41
C GLU A 36 -20.83 -13.04 25.35
N HIS A 37 -19.97 -12.01 25.34
CA HIS A 37 -18.71 -11.96 26.08
C HIS A 37 -18.48 -10.57 26.70
N CYS A 38 -19.46 -10.07 27.44
CA CYS A 38 -19.38 -8.76 28.07
C CYS A 38 -18.81 -8.83 29.50
N GLU A 39 -18.06 -7.79 29.87
CA GLU A 39 -17.55 -7.58 31.24
C GLU A 39 -18.18 -6.31 31.82
N ILE A 40 -18.55 -6.35 33.11
CA ILE A 40 -19.18 -5.23 33.81
C ILE A 40 -18.15 -4.55 34.71
N PHE A 41 -17.94 -3.27 34.47
CA PHE A 41 -17.04 -2.42 35.25
C PHE A 41 -17.84 -1.44 36.11
N LYS A 42 -17.66 -1.55 37.42
CA LYS A 42 -18.22 -0.62 38.40
C LYS A 42 -17.36 0.63 38.44
N ALA A 43 -17.97 1.81 38.46
CA ALA A 43 -17.24 3.08 38.50
C ALA A 43 -18.07 4.20 39.16
N HIS A 44 -17.38 5.31 39.41
CA HIS A 44 -17.96 6.58 39.81
C HIS A 44 -17.97 7.52 38.60
N ARG A 45 -19.13 8.06 38.22
CA ARG A 45 -19.30 8.99 37.08
C ARG A 45 -18.35 10.17 37.18
N VAL A 46 -18.20 10.74 38.39
CA VAL A 46 -17.31 11.87 38.63
C VAL A 46 -15.85 11.56 38.30
N VAL A 47 -15.36 10.35 38.62
CA VAL A 47 -13.97 9.96 38.31
C VAL A 47 -13.80 9.76 36.81
N LEU A 48 -14.79 9.16 36.14
CA LEU A 48 -14.76 8.98 34.69
C LEU A 48 -14.74 10.34 33.97
N ALA A 49 -15.64 11.25 34.34
CA ALA A 49 -15.75 12.58 33.75
C ALA A 49 -14.51 13.45 34.01
N CYS A 50 -13.92 13.40 35.21
CA CYS A 50 -12.69 14.15 35.48
C CYS A 50 -11.49 13.70 34.63
N GLY A 51 -11.52 12.49 34.09
CA GLY A 51 -10.41 11.92 33.33
C GLY A 51 -10.64 11.76 31.83
N SER A 52 -11.84 12.07 31.33
CA SER A 52 -12.23 11.90 29.92
C SER A 52 -13.37 12.86 29.56
N SER A 53 -13.18 13.63 28.50
CA SER A 53 -14.17 14.57 27.95
C SER A 53 -15.41 13.86 27.41
N GLU A 54 -15.29 12.66 26.85
CA GLU A 54 -16.44 11.87 26.39
C GLU A 54 -17.25 11.36 27.57
N PHE A 55 -16.62 10.95 28.67
CA PHE A 55 -17.37 10.60 29.87
C PHE A 55 -18.01 11.82 30.53
N GLU A 56 -17.34 12.99 30.51
CA GLU A 56 -17.96 14.24 30.95
C GLU A 56 -19.19 14.57 30.11
N SER A 57 -19.07 14.52 28.79
CA SER A 57 -20.19 14.75 27.86
C SER A 57 -21.31 13.73 28.05
N LEU A 58 -20.98 12.46 28.27
CA LEU A 58 -21.94 11.38 28.45
C LEU A 58 -22.74 11.49 29.76
N PHE A 59 -22.11 11.92 30.86
CA PHE A 59 -22.75 11.94 32.18
C PHE A 59 -23.23 13.31 32.64
N TYR A 60 -22.65 14.38 32.09
CA TYR A 60 -22.90 15.77 32.52
C TYR A 60 -23.12 16.74 31.35
N GLY A 61 -23.11 16.24 30.10
CA GLY A 61 -23.45 17.03 28.91
C GLY A 61 -24.94 17.36 28.79
N SER A 62 -25.30 18.09 27.74
CA SER A 62 -26.69 18.51 27.48
C SER A 62 -27.65 17.33 27.25
N GLU A 63 -27.14 16.20 26.79
CA GLU A 63 -27.88 14.94 26.57
C GLU A 63 -27.39 13.84 27.55
N ALA A 64 -27.04 14.25 28.78
CA ALA A 64 -26.51 13.33 29.78
C ALA A 64 -27.42 12.11 30.01
N SER A 65 -26.81 10.93 30.06
CA SER A 65 -27.55 9.71 30.39
C SER A 65 -27.86 9.65 31.88
N GLU A 66 -29.15 9.56 32.20
CA GLU A 66 -29.60 9.26 33.56
C GLU A 66 -29.42 7.76 33.91
N GLN A 67 -29.13 6.91 32.92
CA GLN A 67 -29.03 5.46 33.11
C GLN A 67 -27.83 5.08 33.97
N SER A 68 -28.05 4.24 34.97
CA SER A 68 -26.97 3.68 35.80
C SER A 68 -26.14 2.62 35.06
N VAL A 69 -26.58 2.17 33.88
CA VAL A 69 -25.89 1.18 33.05
C VAL A 69 -25.61 1.77 31.68
N VAL A 70 -24.35 1.72 31.24
CA VAL A 70 -23.90 2.19 29.91
C VAL A 70 -23.19 1.03 29.22
N THR A 71 -23.46 0.82 27.92
CA THR A 71 -22.89 -0.31 27.17
C THR A 71 -22.03 0.17 26.00
N PHE A 72 -20.85 -0.43 25.83
CA PHE A 72 -19.96 -0.23 24.68
C PHE A 72 -19.61 -1.60 24.06
N PRO A 73 -20.39 -2.08 23.08
CA PRO A 73 -20.24 -3.43 22.54
C PRO A 73 -18.99 -3.61 21.66
N ASP A 74 -18.46 -2.51 21.13
CA ASP A 74 -17.31 -2.43 20.23
C ASP A 74 -15.97 -2.20 20.96
N VAL A 75 -15.99 -2.16 22.30
CA VAL A 75 -14.81 -1.92 23.13
C VAL A 75 -14.28 -3.23 23.70
N GLU A 76 -12.96 -3.41 23.64
CA GLU A 76 -12.29 -4.55 24.25
C GLU A 76 -12.15 -4.36 25.76
N ALA A 77 -12.61 -5.35 26.53
CA ALA A 77 -12.60 -5.30 28.00
C ALA A 77 -11.19 -5.15 28.59
N ASN A 78 -10.18 -5.75 27.95
CA ASN A 78 -8.79 -5.61 28.39
C ASN A 78 -8.33 -4.15 28.34
N GLY A 79 -8.47 -3.49 27.19
CA GLY A 79 -8.13 -2.07 27.03
C GLY A 79 -8.90 -1.17 28.01
N PHE A 80 -10.19 -1.44 28.21
CA PHE A 80 -11.01 -0.69 29.17
C PHE A 80 -10.55 -0.84 30.61
N ARG A 81 -10.12 -2.04 31.02
CA ARG A 81 -9.59 -2.28 32.37
C ARG A 81 -8.36 -1.44 32.66
N TYR A 82 -7.46 -1.31 31.69
CA TYR A 82 -6.28 -0.44 31.77
C TYR A 82 -6.67 1.04 31.85
N LEU A 83 -7.60 1.50 31.02
CA LEU A 83 -8.12 2.86 31.10
C LEU A 83 -8.72 3.13 32.48
N LEU A 84 -9.58 2.25 32.97
CA LEU A 84 -10.22 2.43 34.27
C LEU A 84 -9.20 2.42 35.40
N ASN A 85 -8.21 1.53 35.36
CA ASN A 85 -7.13 1.54 36.35
C ASN A 85 -6.34 2.86 36.30
N PHE A 86 -6.03 3.36 35.11
CA PHE A 86 -5.34 4.64 34.92
C PHE A 86 -6.13 5.81 35.50
N LEU A 87 -7.45 5.88 35.28
CA LEU A 87 -8.32 6.93 35.82
C LEU A 87 -8.38 6.95 37.36
N TYR A 88 -8.12 5.80 37.98
CA TYR A 88 -8.06 5.64 39.43
C TYR A 88 -6.63 5.69 39.99
N ASP A 89 -5.67 6.20 39.20
CA ASP A 89 -4.26 6.36 39.56
C ASP A 89 -3.58 5.03 39.95
N VAL A 90 -4.06 3.92 39.36
CA VAL A 90 -3.42 2.62 39.50
C VAL A 90 -2.28 2.54 38.48
N PRO A 91 -1.05 2.19 38.88
CA PRO A 91 0.05 1.99 37.97
C PRO A 91 -0.33 0.97 36.88
N ILE A 92 -0.21 1.39 35.62
CA ILE A 92 -0.40 0.53 34.46
C ILE A 92 0.95 0.06 33.95
N ASN A 93 1.01 -1.20 33.51
CA ASN A 93 2.21 -1.76 32.91
C ASN A 93 1.85 -2.40 31.57
N ILE A 94 2.40 -1.81 30.51
CA ILE A 94 2.22 -2.26 29.13
C ILE A 94 3.41 -3.18 28.83
N HIS A 95 3.12 -4.45 28.54
CA HIS A 95 4.14 -5.48 28.44
C HIS A 95 4.36 -5.98 27.01
N ASP A 96 3.37 -5.77 26.13
CA ASP A 96 3.38 -6.25 24.77
C ASP A 96 2.61 -5.30 23.84
N MET A 97 2.82 -5.46 22.52
CA MET A 97 2.23 -4.62 21.48
C MET A 97 0.71 -4.79 21.37
N ALA A 98 0.17 -5.98 21.63
CA ALA A 98 -1.27 -6.21 21.54
C ALA A 98 -2.01 -5.48 22.68
N THR A 99 -1.45 -5.51 23.88
CA THR A 99 -1.92 -4.71 25.03
C THR A 99 -1.78 -3.22 24.73
N ALA A 100 -0.62 -2.76 24.23
CA ALA A 100 -0.44 -1.35 23.86
C ALA A 100 -1.50 -0.87 22.85
N HIS A 101 -1.78 -1.69 21.83
CA HIS A 101 -2.80 -1.43 20.82
C HIS A 101 -4.21 -1.35 21.42
N ALA A 102 -4.61 -2.36 22.21
CA ALA A 102 -5.93 -2.40 22.84
C ALA A 102 -6.16 -1.20 23.77
N VAL A 103 -5.14 -0.83 24.56
CA VAL A 103 -5.20 0.33 25.46
C VAL A 103 -5.27 1.64 24.67
N TYR A 104 -4.48 1.79 23.60
CA TYR A 104 -4.50 2.99 22.77
C TYR A 104 -5.87 3.21 22.11
N LYS A 105 -6.48 2.16 21.53
CA LYS A 105 -7.82 2.26 20.92
C LYS A 105 -8.85 2.81 21.89
N VAL A 106 -8.82 2.30 23.12
CA VAL A 106 -9.73 2.72 24.19
C VAL A 106 -9.41 4.13 24.66
N ALA A 107 -8.12 4.45 24.88
CA ALA A 107 -7.70 5.80 25.26
C ALA A 107 -8.04 6.86 24.21
N LYS A 108 -8.02 6.50 22.92
CA LYS A 108 -8.44 7.36 21.81
C LYS A 108 -9.94 7.55 21.74
N LYS A 109 -10.72 6.48 21.98
CA LYS A 109 -12.19 6.51 21.97
C LYS A 109 -12.79 7.34 23.12
N PHE A 110 -12.08 7.42 24.25
CA PHE A 110 -12.50 8.15 25.44
C PHE A 110 -11.56 9.35 25.73
N GLU A 111 -10.92 9.91 24.70
CA GLU A 111 -10.00 11.08 24.73
C GLU A 111 -9.09 11.20 25.98
N VAL A 112 -8.56 10.09 26.47
CA VAL A 112 -7.60 10.09 27.59
C VAL A 112 -6.19 10.35 27.04
N ALA A 113 -5.88 11.60 26.69
CA ALA A 113 -4.65 12.00 26.01
C ALA A 113 -3.36 11.53 26.71
N LYS A 114 -3.30 11.57 28.06
CA LYS A 114 -2.14 11.09 28.82
C LYS A 114 -1.90 9.59 28.64
N LEU A 115 -2.98 8.80 28.59
CA LEU A 115 -2.90 7.35 28.39
C LEU A 115 -2.50 7.02 26.95
N GLN A 116 -2.99 7.79 25.97
CA GLN A 116 -2.52 7.72 24.58
C GLN A 116 -1.01 7.92 24.54
N LEU A 117 -0.49 9.02 25.09
CA LEU A 117 0.95 9.33 25.11
C LEU A 117 1.80 8.24 25.76
N ILE A 118 1.32 7.59 26.83
CA ILE A 118 2.03 6.45 27.45
C ILE A 118 2.14 5.28 26.47
N CYS A 119 1.04 4.96 25.76
CA CYS A 119 1.05 3.91 24.75
C CYS A 119 1.94 4.28 23.56
N GLU A 120 1.88 5.53 23.09
CA GLU A 120 2.74 6.03 22.00
C GLU A 120 4.22 5.91 22.36
N ASN A 121 4.62 6.34 23.56
CA ASN A 121 5.99 6.22 24.05
C ASN A 121 6.45 4.76 24.13
N TYR A 122 5.58 3.87 24.62
CA TYR A 122 5.89 2.44 24.67
C TYR A 122 6.11 1.87 23.27
N ILE A 123 5.19 2.16 22.34
CA ILE A 123 5.30 1.71 20.94
C ILE A 123 6.57 2.28 20.31
N ASP A 124 6.86 3.56 20.56
CA ASP A 124 8.04 4.24 20.04
C ASP A 124 9.37 3.66 20.52
N CYS A 125 9.43 3.15 21.76
CA CYS A 125 10.60 2.50 22.33
C CYS A 125 10.73 1.03 21.91
N THR A 126 9.65 0.40 21.47
CA THR A 126 9.62 -1.02 21.09
C THR A 126 9.79 -1.27 19.59
N VAL A 127 9.88 -0.21 18.77
CA VAL A 127 10.19 -0.32 17.33
C VAL A 127 11.64 -0.78 17.11
N THR A 128 11.82 -2.08 16.96
CA THR A 128 13.06 -2.74 16.54
C THR A 128 13.04 -2.98 15.03
N ASP A 129 14.13 -3.50 14.46
CA ASP A 129 14.12 -3.90 13.04
C ASP A 129 13.16 -5.08 12.81
N GLU A 130 13.00 -5.96 13.80
CA GLU A 130 12.11 -7.13 13.75
C GLU A 130 10.63 -6.75 13.89
N SER A 131 10.33 -5.73 14.71
CA SER A 131 8.94 -5.31 14.98
C SER A 131 8.44 -4.18 14.08
N VAL A 132 9.25 -3.66 13.15
CA VAL A 132 8.91 -2.46 12.36
C VAL A 132 7.68 -2.65 11.48
N PHE A 133 7.45 -3.84 10.94
CA PHE A 133 6.27 -4.14 10.12
C PHE A 133 4.99 -4.14 10.95
N SER A 134 5.01 -4.82 12.10
CA SER A 134 3.87 -4.84 13.03
C SER A 134 3.60 -3.44 13.59
N ALA A 135 4.65 -2.67 13.91
CA ALA A 135 4.51 -1.28 14.35
C ALA A 135 3.92 -0.38 13.26
N LEU A 136 4.32 -0.56 11.99
CA LEU A 136 3.75 0.17 10.86
C LEU A 136 2.29 -0.18 10.62
N GLN A 137 1.91 -1.46 10.69
CA GLN A 137 0.52 -1.90 10.62
C GLN A 137 -0.33 -1.18 11.67
N LEU A 138 0.14 -1.20 12.92
CA LEU A 138 -0.54 -0.53 14.04
C LEU A 138 -0.63 0.98 13.82
N ALA A 139 0.43 1.62 13.32
CA ALA A 139 0.42 3.04 13.05
C ALA A 139 -0.63 3.43 11.99
N ILE A 140 -0.83 2.59 10.98
CA ILE A 140 -1.85 2.80 9.95
C ILE A 140 -3.25 2.59 10.54
N GLU A 141 -3.49 1.47 11.21
CA GLU A 141 -4.79 1.15 11.82
C GLU A 141 -5.26 2.21 12.82
N LEU A 142 -4.31 2.75 13.61
CA LEU A 142 -4.59 3.73 14.64
C LEU A 142 -4.55 5.18 14.13
N ASN A 143 -4.19 5.40 12.87
CA ASN A 143 -3.95 6.73 12.29
C ASN A 143 -2.90 7.55 13.08
N MET A 144 -1.78 6.93 13.42
CA MET A 144 -0.65 7.53 14.12
C MET A 144 0.44 7.96 13.12
N GLU A 145 0.28 9.14 12.52
CA GLU A 145 1.17 9.60 11.44
C GLU A 145 2.64 9.75 11.87
N THR A 146 2.91 10.20 13.10
CA THR A 146 4.28 10.35 13.63
C THR A 146 5.01 9.01 13.71
N LEU A 147 4.33 7.97 14.20
CA LEU A 147 4.87 6.62 14.29
C LEU A 147 5.03 6.00 12.91
N LYS A 148 4.05 6.19 12.02
CA LYS A 148 4.08 5.73 10.63
C LYS A 148 5.30 6.30 9.91
N ASP A 149 5.53 7.61 10.00
CA ASP A 149 6.70 8.27 9.41
C ASP A 149 8.02 7.71 9.95
N LYS A 150 8.08 7.44 11.26
CA LYS A 150 9.28 6.85 11.90
C LYS A 150 9.53 5.43 11.43
N CYS A 151 8.49 4.59 11.35
CA CYS A 151 8.59 3.23 10.82
C CYS A 151 9.04 3.24 9.35
N LEU A 152 8.45 4.12 8.53
CA LEU A 152 8.83 4.28 7.13
C LEU A 152 10.27 4.77 6.98
N LYS A 153 10.76 5.70 7.81
CA LYS A 153 12.18 6.12 7.83
C LYS A 153 13.13 4.97 8.17
N LYS A 154 12.72 4.07 9.06
CA LYS A 154 13.53 2.90 9.45
C LYS A 154 13.59 1.89 8.29
N ILE A 155 12.43 1.53 7.73
CA ILE A 155 12.32 0.68 6.53
C ILE A 155 13.10 1.27 5.35
N PHE A 156 13.04 2.57 5.15
CA PHE A 156 13.75 3.28 4.09
C PHE A 156 15.25 3.01 4.12
N SER A 157 15.84 2.84 5.31
CA SER A 157 17.28 2.61 5.48
C SER A 157 17.72 1.23 4.99
N ALA A 158 16.80 0.26 4.98
CA ALA A 158 17.01 -1.14 4.57
C ALA A 158 16.04 -1.56 3.45
N LEU A 159 15.69 -0.63 2.55
CA LEU A 159 14.58 -0.78 1.61
C LEU A 159 14.74 -1.98 0.66
N GLU A 160 15.95 -2.23 0.16
CA GLU A 160 16.21 -3.36 -0.76
C GLU A 160 15.93 -4.69 -0.06
N ASN A 161 16.48 -4.88 1.15
CA ASN A 161 16.21 -6.06 1.98
C ASN A 161 14.74 -6.18 2.38
N THR A 162 14.06 -5.05 2.61
CA THR A 162 12.64 -5.01 2.97
C THR A 162 11.77 -5.54 1.84
N LEU A 163 12.01 -5.11 0.60
CA LEU A 163 11.21 -5.55 -0.55
C LEU A 163 11.36 -7.05 -0.85
N GLU A 164 12.49 -7.63 -0.47
CA GLU A 164 12.78 -9.06 -0.61
C GLU A 164 12.40 -9.89 0.64
N SER A 165 11.95 -9.24 1.72
CA SER A 165 11.71 -9.90 2.99
C SER A 165 10.41 -10.71 2.99
N LYS A 166 10.37 -11.75 3.82
CA LYS A 166 9.14 -12.52 4.09
C LYS A 166 8.07 -11.64 4.77
N ASP A 167 8.50 -10.67 5.56
CA ASP A 167 7.58 -9.76 6.26
C ASP A 167 6.79 -8.93 5.27
N PHE A 168 7.44 -8.41 4.20
CA PHE A 168 6.76 -7.72 3.11
C PHE A 168 5.77 -8.64 2.40
N LEU A 169 6.17 -9.89 2.12
CA LEU A 169 5.29 -10.86 1.47
C LEU A 169 4.05 -11.20 2.30
N SER A 170 4.13 -11.17 3.63
CA SER A 170 3.01 -11.43 4.54
C SER A 170 2.21 -10.19 4.96
N ALA A 171 2.66 -9.00 4.55
CA ALA A 171 2.08 -7.74 4.98
C ALA A 171 0.70 -7.47 4.37
N SER A 172 -0.11 -6.68 5.08
CA SER A 172 -1.41 -6.21 4.58
C SER A 172 -1.26 -5.31 3.35
N PRO A 173 -2.30 -5.18 2.51
CA PRO A 173 -2.31 -4.23 1.39
C PRO A 173 -1.95 -2.80 1.81
N GLU A 174 -2.42 -2.37 2.98
CA GLU A 174 -2.20 -1.02 3.50
C GLU A 174 -0.73 -0.77 3.88
N VAL A 175 -0.07 -1.75 4.49
CA VAL A 175 1.36 -1.68 4.81
C VAL A 175 2.20 -1.71 3.55
N VAL A 176 1.89 -2.60 2.60
CA VAL A 176 2.59 -2.66 1.31
C VAL A 176 2.46 -1.32 0.58
N GLU A 177 1.25 -0.76 0.53
CA GLU A 177 1.00 0.55 -0.06
C GLU A 177 1.82 1.66 0.61
N ALA A 178 1.88 1.69 1.95
CA ALA A 178 2.69 2.65 2.69
C ALA A 178 4.19 2.53 2.35
N ILE A 179 4.73 1.31 2.25
CA ILE A 179 6.13 1.09 1.87
C ILE A 179 6.39 1.52 0.42
N LEU A 180 5.49 1.19 -0.50
CA LEU A 180 5.60 1.55 -1.92
C LEU A 180 5.48 3.06 -2.16
N SER A 181 4.73 3.79 -1.30
CA SER A 181 4.65 5.26 -1.34
C SER A 181 6.03 5.93 -1.26
N VAL A 182 6.94 5.34 -0.49
CA VAL A 182 8.32 5.81 -0.32
C VAL A 182 9.21 5.41 -1.50
N CYS A 183 8.82 4.38 -2.25
CA CYS A 183 9.54 3.89 -3.42
C CYS A 183 9.36 4.77 -4.67
N GLN A 184 8.27 5.55 -4.76
CA GLN A 184 7.86 6.23 -6.00
C GLN A 184 8.94 7.18 -6.59
N HIS A 185 9.74 7.83 -5.73
CA HIS A 185 10.76 8.81 -6.15
C HIS A 185 12.19 8.24 -6.19
N ARG A 186 12.34 6.91 -6.30
CA ARG A 186 13.63 6.23 -6.18
C ARG A 186 14.26 5.85 -7.51
N LYS A 187 15.57 5.59 -7.46
CA LYS A 187 16.39 5.15 -8.61
C LYS A 187 15.84 3.86 -9.22
N ARG A 188 16.22 3.61 -10.48
CA ARG A 188 15.81 2.46 -11.29
C ARG A 188 15.85 1.10 -10.56
N ASN A 189 16.94 0.79 -9.84
CA ASN A 189 17.08 -0.50 -9.17
C ASN A 189 15.91 -0.77 -8.21
N ILE A 190 15.49 0.25 -7.44
CA ILE A 190 14.39 0.15 -6.49
C ILE A 190 13.05 -0.01 -7.22
N GLN A 191 12.85 0.63 -8.37
CA GLN A 191 11.61 0.45 -9.14
C GLN A 191 11.47 -0.98 -9.68
N ASN A 192 12.58 -1.57 -10.14
CA ASN A 192 12.60 -2.95 -10.60
C ASN A 192 12.34 -3.93 -9.44
N LEU A 193 12.97 -3.70 -8.28
CA LEU A 193 12.72 -4.50 -7.08
C LEU A 193 11.27 -4.39 -6.61
N ALA A 194 10.71 -3.18 -6.55
CA ALA A 194 9.33 -2.95 -6.17
C ALA A 194 8.35 -3.65 -7.11
N LEU A 195 8.60 -3.60 -8.43
CA LEU A 195 7.79 -4.32 -9.42
C LEU A 195 7.78 -5.83 -9.16
N MET A 196 8.95 -6.43 -8.94
CA MET A 196 9.06 -7.87 -8.65
C MET A 196 8.42 -8.23 -7.30
N ALA A 197 8.66 -7.43 -6.26
CA ALA A 197 8.09 -7.63 -4.93
C ALA A 197 6.55 -7.59 -4.94
N ILE A 198 5.94 -6.68 -5.72
CA ILE A 198 4.47 -6.64 -5.90
C ILE A 198 3.99 -7.94 -6.56
N GLY A 199 4.72 -8.46 -7.54
CA GLY A 199 4.40 -9.73 -8.18
C GLY A 199 4.49 -10.92 -7.23
N ASP A 200 5.56 -10.99 -6.43
CA ASP A 200 5.73 -12.03 -5.41
C ASP A 200 4.63 -11.94 -4.34
N TRP A 201 4.30 -10.74 -3.86
CA TRP A 201 3.20 -10.53 -2.91
C TRP A 201 1.85 -10.95 -3.49
N TRP A 202 1.56 -10.57 -4.74
CA TRP A 202 0.32 -10.95 -5.45
C TRP A 202 0.22 -12.46 -5.63
N SER A 203 1.34 -13.14 -5.90
CA SER A 203 1.36 -14.58 -6.10
C SER A 203 0.86 -15.36 -4.88
N ILE A 204 1.09 -14.82 -3.68
CA ILE A 204 0.61 -15.37 -2.40
C ILE A 204 -0.84 -14.94 -2.15
N HIS A 205 -1.20 -13.70 -2.49
CA HIS A 205 -2.49 -13.10 -2.18
C HIS A 205 -3.47 -13.04 -3.37
N ARG A 206 -3.58 -14.12 -4.14
CA ARG A 206 -4.47 -14.19 -5.33
C ARG A 206 -5.96 -13.98 -5.03
N ALA A 207 -6.36 -14.07 -3.76
CA ALA A 207 -7.74 -13.83 -3.33
C ALA A 207 -8.13 -12.34 -3.35
N TYR A 208 -7.16 -11.41 -3.34
CA TYR A 208 -7.47 -9.99 -3.38
C TYR A 208 -7.98 -9.54 -4.74
N SER A 209 -8.84 -8.52 -4.72
CA SER A 209 -9.36 -7.90 -5.93
C SER A 209 -8.21 -7.40 -6.82
N PRO A 210 -8.29 -7.60 -8.15
CA PRO A 210 -7.35 -7.03 -9.10
C PRO A 210 -7.18 -5.50 -8.98
N TYR A 211 -8.16 -4.80 -8.39
CA TYR A 211 -8.06 -3.38 -8.08
C TYR A 211 -6.92 -3.06 -7.11
N ILE A 212 -6.73 -3.87 -6.06
CA ILE A 212 -5.68 -3.66 -5.05
C ILE A 212 -4.32 -3.76 -5.74
N VAL A 213 -4.11 -4.78 -6.56
CA VAL A 213 -2.86 -4.99 -7.30
C VAL A 213 -2.55 -3.83 -8.23
N ARG A 214 -3.56 -3.34 -8.97
CA ARG A 214 -3.42 -2.15 -9.83
C ARG A 214 -3.08 -0.90 -9.02
N ARG A 215 -3.70 -0.73 -7.84
CA ARG A 215 -3.36 0.36 -6.91
C ARG A 215 -1.90 0.28 -6.46
N LEU A 216 -1.42 -0.90 -6.08
CA LEU A 216 -0.01 -1.11 -5.71
C LEU A 216 0.94 -0.86 -6.89
N LEU A 217 0.62 -1.38 -8.09
CA LEU A 217 1.40 -1.18 -9.31
C LEU A 217 1.46 0.29 -9.75
N SER A 218 0.50 1.13 -9.36
CA SER A 218 0.52 2.57 -9.66
C SER A 218 1.66 3.33 -8.95
N TYR A 219 2.24 2.75 -7.89
CA TYR A 219 3.37 3.35 -7.17
C TYR A 219 4.71 3.16 -7.89
N VAL A 220 4.79 2.23 -8.85
CA VAL A 220 5.99 1.98 -9.63
C VAL A 220 6.17 3.08 -10.68
N ASN A 221 7.34 3.71 -10.70
CA ASN A 221 7.68 4.70 -11.71
C ASN A 221 8.16 4.01 -13.01
N TYR A 222 7.21 3.72 -13.90
CA TYR A 222 7.48 3.02 -15.17
C TYR A 222 8.45 3.76 -16.10
N LYS A 223 8.66 5.08 -15.94
CA LYS A 223 9.69 5.81 -16.71
C LYS A 223 11.11 5.32 -16.41
N LEU A 224 11.31 4.70 -15.25
CA LEU A 224 12.59 4.18 -14.81
C LEU A 224 12.70 2.67 -15.00
N VAL A 225 11.59 1.97 -15.28
CA VAL A 225 11.58 0.52 -15.51
C VAL A 225 12.04 0.25 -16.95
N ILE A 226 12.97 -0.69 -17.11
CA ILE A 226 13.42 -1.13 -18.44
C ILE A 226 12.56 -2.27 -18.97
N ILE A 227 12.32 -2.25 -20.29
CA ILE A 227 11.45 -3.19 -21.01
C ILE A 227 11.78 -4.66 -20.69
N GLN A 228 13.06 -5.00 -20.62
CA GLN A 228 13.49 -6.37 -20.29
C GLN A 228 13.00 -6.82 -18.91
N HIS A 229 13.05 -5.96 -17.90
CA HIS A 229 12.58 -6.29 -16.55
C HIS A 229 11.06 -6.39 -16.50
N PHE A 230 10.35 -5.50 -17.22
CA PHE A 230 8.90 -5.60 -17.36
C PHE A 230 8.49 -6.90 -18.07
N ASN A 231 9.21 -7.31 -19.12
CA ASN A 231 8.96 -8.57 -19.81
C ASN A 231 9.18 -9.79 -18.89
N SER A 232 10.26 -9.80 -18.11
CA SER A 232 10.50 -10.83 -17.10
C SER A 232 9.38 -10.89 -16.05
N PHE A 233 8.87 -9.73 -15.61
CA PHE A 233 7.75 -9.64 -14.69
C PHE A 233 6.47 -10.26 -15.26
N ILE A 234 6.07 -9.89 -16.48
CA ILE A 234 4.88 -10.46 -17.13
C ILE A 234 5.01 -11.97 -17.34
N THR A 235 6.21 -12.44 -17.69
CA THR A 235 6.47 -13.87 -17.90
C THR A 235 6.41 -14.65 -16.58
N LYS A 236 6.91 -14.08 -15.48
CA LYS A 236 6.91 -14.72 -14.15
C LYS A 236 5.51 -14.75 -13.51
N TYR A 237 4.68 -13.73 -13.75
CA TYR A 237 3.35 -13.60 -13.12
C TYR A 237 2.23 -13.54 -14.17
N PRO A 238 1.93 -14.65 -14.86
CA PRO A 238 0.86 -14.67 -15.85
C PRO A 238 -0.50 -14.37 -15.19
N GLY A 239 -1.26 -13.45 -15.79
CA GLY A 239 -2.60 -13.06 -15.33
C GLY A 239 -2.63 -11.91 -14.31
N ILE A 240 -1.47 -11.36 -13.92
CA ILE A 240 -1.42 -10.16 -13.05
C ILE A 240 -1.97 -8.91 -13.75
N LEU A 241 -1.79 -8.84 -15.07
CA LEU A 241 -2.26 -7.77 -15.95
C LEU A 241 -2.98 -8.36 -17.17
N GLU A 242 -3.96 -7.61 -17.69
CA GLU A 242 -4.70 -7.99 -18.89
C GLU A 242 -3.88 -7.69 -20.16
N ARG A 243 -4.16 -8.43 -21.25
CA ARG A 243 -3.48 -8.27 -22.54
C ARG A 243 -3.47 -6.82 -23.04
N ARG A 244 -4.59 -6.10 -22.85
CA ARG A 244 -4.72 -4.68 -23.21
C ARG A 244 -3.78 -3.79 -22.38
N GLU A 245 -3.69 -4.04 -21.08
CA GLU A 245 -2.83 -3.29 -20.16
C GLU A 245 -1.35 -3.51 -20.48
N ILE A 246 -0.97 -4.77 -20.71
CA ILE A 246 0.40 -5.16 -21.10
C ILE A 246 0.80 -4.42 -22.39
N THR A 247 -0.07 -4.42 -23.39
CA THR A 247 0.18 -3.75 -24.68
C THR A 247 0.39 -2.24 -24.51
N THR A 248 -0.48 -1.58 -23.75
CA THR A 248 -0.39 -0.14 -23.47
C THR A 248 0.90 0.20 -22.72
N MET A 249 1.26 -0.61 -21.72
CA MET A 249 2.49 -0.41 -20.94
C MET A 249 3.74 -0.62 -21.79
N PHE A 250 3.80 -1.65 -22.64
CA PHE A 250 4.94 -1.84 -23.56
C PHE A 250 5.11 -0.67 -24.53
N LYS A 251 4.00 -0.18 -25.12
CA LYS A 251 4.03 0.99 -25.98
C LYS A 251 4.57 2.22 -25.24
N HIS A 252 4.13 2.45 -24.01
CA HIS A 252 4.65 3.52 -23.17
C HIS A 252 6.14 3.36 -22.84
N LEU A 253 6.60 2.15 -22.52
CA LEU A 253 8.01 1.91 -22.19
C LEU A 253 8.95 2.09 -23.41
N LEU A 254 8.46 1.84 -24.63
CA LEU A 254 9.19 2.08 -25.88
C LEU A 254 9.20 3.55 -26.27
N GLU A 255 8.04 4.20 -26.24
CA GLU A 255 7.86 5.60 -26.65
C GLU A 255 7.04 6.39 -25.60
N PRO A 256 7.64 6.79 -24.47
CA PRO A 256 6.93 7.40 -23.34
C PRO A 256 6.30 8.76 -23.66
N LEU A 257 6.78 9.42 -24.71
CA LEU A 257 6.28 10.72 -25.17
C LEU A 257 5.04 10.61 -26.06
N ILE A 258 4.78 9.42 -26.63
CA ILE A 258 3.73 9.19 -27.62
C ILE A 258 2.56 8.44 -26.99
N PHE A 259 2.85 7.42 -26.19
CA PHE A 259 1.83 6.58 -25.57
C PHE A 259 1.70 6.88 -24.09
N SER A 260 0.46 7.02 -23.60
CA SER A 260 0.17 7.17 -22.18
C SER A 260 0.18 5.83 -21.45
N LEU A 261 0.43 5.86 -20.14
CA LEU A 261 0.21 4.71 -19.27
C LEU A 261 -1.28 4.43 -19.10
N PRO A 262 -1.66 3.21 -18.68
CA PRO A 262 -3.04 2.90 -18.28
C PRO A 262 -3.60 3.90 -17.27
N TYR A 263 -4.93 4.09 -17.30
CA TYR A 263 -5.62 5.10 -16.48
C TYR A 263 -5.35 4.94 -14.97
N TRP A 264 -5.20 3.71 -14.48
CA TRP A 264 -4.92 3.43 -13.07
C TRP A 264 -3.46 3.68 -12.65
N CYS A 265 -2.53 3.86 -13.60
CA CYS A 265 -1.16 4.31 -13.29
C CYS A 265 -1.10 5.80 -12.95
N VAL A 266 -2.12 6.57 -13.35
CA VAL A 266 -2.19 8.01 -13.08
C VAL A 266 -2.89 8.19 -11.75
N LYS A 267 -2.14 8.58 -10.71
CA LYS A 267 -2.76 9.03 -9.45
C LYS A 267 -3.56 10.30 -9.74
N VAL A 268 -4.88 10.18 -9.82
CA VAL A 268 -5.78 11.33 -9.79
C VAL A 268 -5.51 12.05 -8.45
N PRO A 269 -5.21 13.36 -8.44
CA PRO A 269 -5.09 14.08 -7.18
C PRO A 269 -6.38 13.89 -6.39
N GLU A 270 -6.25 13.57 -5.09
CA GLU A 270 -7.38 13.41 -4.19
C GLU A 270 -8.37 14.56 -4.36
N TRP A 271 -9.60 14.24 -4.75
CA TRP A 271 -10.70 15.20 -4.79
C TRP A 271 -10.92 15.72 -3.36
N ASN A 272 -10.53 16.97 -3.11
CA ASN A 272 -10.76 17.66 -1.84
C ASN A 272 -12.08 18.45 -1.92
N PRO A 273 -13.17 18.03 -1.25
CA PRO A 273 -14.47 18.67 -1.38
C PRO A 273 -14.56 20.07 -0.73
N MET A 274 -13.51 20.58 -0.09
CA MET A 274 -13.58 21.79 0.75
C MET A 274 -12.90 23.05 0.21
N LYS A 275 -12.43 23.10 -1.04
CA LYS A 275 -12.07 24.38 -1.66
C LYS A 275 -13.23 24.92 -2.51
N LYS A 276 -14.28 25.41 -1.85
CA LYS A 276 -15.19 26.38 -2.48
C LYS A 276 -14.43 27.71 -2.59
N SER A 277 -13.86 27.98 -3.77
CA SER A 277 -13.44 29.32 -4.12
C SER A 277 -14.67 30.23 -4.20
N THR A 278 -14.67 31.24 -3.35
CA THR A 278 -15.53 32.41 -3.45
C THR A 278 -15.36 33.07 -4.82
N SER A 279 -16.37 33.00 -5.69
CA SER A 279 -16.82 34.11 -6.53
C SER A 279 -18.03 33.69 -7.38
N THR A 280 -19.17 34.29 -7.04
CA THR A 280 -20.26 34.76 -7.91
C THR A 280 -20.27 34.36 -9.39
N GLY A 281 -21.38 33.81 -9.87
CA GLY A 281 -21.73 33.83 -11.29
C GLY A 281 -22.54 32.62 -11.72
N SER A 282 -23.78 32.87 -12.11
CA SER A 282 -24.82 31.94 -12.55
C SER A 282 -24.54 31.18 -13.86
N THR A 283 -25.38 30.15 -14.05
CA THR A 283 -25.88 29.49 -15.28
C THR A 283 -25.20 28.25 -15.87
N SER A 284 -26.06 27.21 -15.96
CA SER A 284 -26.20 26.10 -16.91
C SER A 284 -25.11 25.03 -17.04
N SER A 285 -25.54 23.80 -16.71
CA SER A 285 -25.29 22.52 -17.39
C SER A 285 -24.53 22.60 -18.72
N ASP A 286 -23.37 21.95 -18.79
CA ASP A 286 -23.01 21.02 -19.86
C ASP A 286 -21.69 20.28 -19.52
N GLU A 287 -21.71 18.97 -19.71
CA GLU A 287 -20.54 18.09 -19.68
C GLU A 287 -19.60 18.44 -20.83
N TYR A 288 -18.32 18.65 -20.56
CA TYR A 288 -17.30 18.84 -21.60
C TYR A 288 -16.06 17.98 -21.32
N TYR A 289 -15.97 16.86 -22.03
CA TYR A 289 -14.72 16.10 -22.22
C TYR A 289 -13.86 16.79 -23.29
N PRO A 290 -12.57 17.06 -23.08
CA PRO A 290 -11.69 17.48 -24.16
C PRO A 290 -11.20 16.26 -24.95
N SER A 291 -11.64 16.17 -26.20
CA SER A 291 -11.03 15.33 -27.25
C SER A 291 -9.62 15.84 -27.54
N ILE A 292 -8.59 14.99 -27.43
CA ILE A 292 -7.25 15.29 -27.95
C ILE A 292 -7.04 14.47 -29.23
N GLU A 293 -7.18 15.14 -30.37
CA GLU A 293 -6.61 14.71 -31.64
C GLU A 293 -5.08 14.80 -31.57
N ALA A 294 -4.40 13.67 -31.74
CA ALA A 294 -2.96 13.60 -32.00
C ALA A 294 -2.73 12.79 -33.28
N GLY A 295 -3.08 13.39 -34.41
CA GLY A 295 -2.59 12.96 -35.71
C GLY A 295 -1.20 13.51 -35.98
N ILE A 296 -0.38 12.73 -36.70
CA ILE A 296 0.89 13.12 -37.35
C ILE A 296 2.16 12.94 -36.49
N GLN A 297 2.59 11.68 -36.29
CA GLN A 297 4.01 11.24 -36.28
C GLN A 297 4.19 9.70 -36.51
N VAL A 298 3.13 8.95 -36.84
CA VAL A 298 3.11 7.46 -36.84
C VAL A 298 4.05 6.81 -37.89
N LYS A 299 4.36 7.48 -39.00
CA LYS A 299 5.09 6.85 -40.12
C LYS A 299 6.61 6.68 -39.95
N LYS A 300 7.22 7.22 -38.88
CA LYS A 300 8.69 7.12 -38.65
C LYS A 300 9.11 6.11 -37.58
N SER A 301 8.17 5.66 -36.73
CA SER A 301 8.45 4.68 -35.66
C SER A 301 8.26 3.22 -36.11
N GLU A 302 7.47 2.97 -37.16
CA GLU A 302 7.18 1.63 -37.68
C GLU A 302 8.41 0.93 -38.28
N SER A 303 9.32 1.67 -38.93
CA SER A 303 10.57 1.11 -39.47
C SER A 303 11.56 0.69 -38.39
N LYS A 304 11.56 1.36 -37.23
CA LYS A 304 12.43 1.02 -36.09
C LYS A 304 11.94 -0.21 -35.33
N LEU A 305 10.63 -0.46 -35.31
CA LEU A 305 10.05 -1.67 -34.73
C LEU A 305 10.41 -2.92 -35.56
N LYS A 306 10.45 -2.79 -36.90
CA LYS A 306 10.95 -3.85 -37.80
C LYS A 306 12.46 -4.10 -37.61
N GLU A 307 13.28 -3.06 -37.46
CA GLU A 307 14.72 -3.21 -37.17
C GLU A 307 15.04 -3.83 -35.80
N LEU A 308 14.29 -3.50 -34.74
CA LEU A 308 14.49 -4.11 -33.41
C LEU A 308 14.09 -5.59 -33.36
N TYR A 309 13.15 -6.03 -34.20
CA TYR A 309 12.75 -7.43 -34.30
C TYR A 309 13.82 -8.27 -35.02
N ILE A 310 14.48 -7.71 -36.03
CA ILE A 310 15.60 -8.35 -36.76
C ILE A 310 16.80 -8.62 -35.82
N LEU A 311 17.04 -7.77 -34.81
CA LEU A 311 18.09 -7.98 -33.80
C LEU A 311 17.78 -9.11 -32.78
N THR A 312 16.58 -9.68 -32.81
CA THR A 312 16.20 -10.84 -31.96
C THR A 312 16.40 -12.19 -32.65
N GLY A 313 16.95 -12.23 -33.86
CA GLY A 313 17.47 -13.46 -34.50
C GLY A 313 16.41 -14.36 -35.12
N GLN A 314 15.42 -13.81 -35.82
CA GLN A 314 14.54 -14.57 -36.71
C GLN A 314 14.61 -14.01 -38.13
N ASP A 315 14.82 -14.90 -39.11
CA ASP A 315 15.10 -14.58 -40.52
C ASP A 315 14.02 -13.71 -41.18
N ALA A 316 14.46 -12.78 -42.01
CA ALA A 316 13.66 -11.72 -42.63
C ALA A 316 12.84 -12.17 -43.87
N ASP A 317 12.83 -13.45 -44.22
CA ASP A 317 12.34 -13.92 -45.54
C ASP A 317 10.91 -14.48 -45.55
N VAL A 318 10.05 -14.15 -44.57
CA VAL A 318 8.68 -14.70 -44.51
C VAL A 318 7.59 -13.64 -44.32
N PHE A 319 7.68 -12.43 -44.88
CA PHE A 319 6.56 -11.48 -44.78
C PHE A 319 6.39 -10.55 -46.00
N GLU A 320 5.94 -11.09 -47.13
CA GLU A 320 5.14 -10.32 -48.10
C GLU A 320 3.65 -10.62 -47.86
N GLY A 321 2.92 -9.65 -47.31
CA GLY A 321 1.48 -9.70 -47.07
C GLY A 321 1.01 -8.60 -46.11
N ASP A 322 -0.19 -8.07 -46.34
CA ASP A 322 -0.74 -6.89 -45.64
C ASP A 322 -0.67 -6.99 -44.10
N ASP A 323 -0.23 -5.88 -43.48
CA ASP A 323 0.27 -5.75 -42.09
C ASP A 323 -0.71 -6.20 -40.97
N GLU A 324 -2.02 -6.26 -41.24
CA GLU A 324 -3.02 -6.72 -40.26
C GLU A 324 -2.95 -8.24 -40.02
N SER A 325 -2.53 -9.00 -41.05
CA SER A 325 -2.35 -10.45 -40.98
C SER A 325 -1.08 -10.88 -40.25
N VAL A 326 -0.07 -10.00 -40.21
CA VAL A 326 1.23 -10.23 -39.55
C VAL A 326 1.12 -10.05 -38.04
N PHE A 327 0.36 -9.03 -37.59
CA PHE A 327 0.09 -8.79 -36.18
C PHE A 327 -0.81 -9.89 -35.57
N GLU A 328 -1.85 -10.33 -36.29
CA GLU A 328 -2.69 -11.48 -35.91
C GLU A 328 -1.88 -12.78 -35.78
N ARG A 329 -0.90 -13.03 -36.68
CA ARG A 329 -0.01 -14.20 -36.56
C ARG A 329 0.98 -14.10 -35.40
N ALA A 330 1.53 -12.92 -35.11
CA ALA A 330 2.40 -12.72 -33.94
C ALA A 330 1.63 -12.93 -32.62
N VAL A 331 0.37 -12.48 -32.57
CA VAL A 331 -0.55 -12.74 -31.46
C VAL A 331 -0.92 -14.24 -31.37
N SER A 332 -1.08 -14.92 -32.50
CA SER A 332 -1.36 -16.38 -32.53
C SER A 332 -0.16 -17.23 -32.07
N THR A 333 1.07 -16.82 -32.39
CA THR A 333 2.30 -17.44 -31.86
C THR A 333 2.42 -17.22 -30.34
N MET A 334 1.94 -16.09 -29.83
CA MET A 334 1.82 -15.83 -28.38
C MET A 334 0.69 -16.62 -27.71
N ASP A 335 -0.39 -16.96 -28.43
CA ASP A 335 -1.45 -17.87 -27.96
C ASP A 335 -0.98 -19.35 -27.87
N GLY A 336 0.05 -19.73 -28.64
CA GLY A 336 0.75 -21.01 -28.46
C GLY A 336 1.53 -21.11 -27.15
N ILE A 337 2.02 -19.98 -26.63
CA ILE A 337 2.79 -19.88 -25.39
C ILE A 337 1.85 -19.81 -24.17
N SER A 338 0.67 -19.21 -24.32
CA SER A 338 -0.37 -19.18 -23.27
C SER A 338 -1.09 -20.53 -23.06
N SER A 339 -0.97 -21.48 -24.00
CA SER A 339 -1.60 -22.80 -23.96
C SER A 339 -0.69 -23.96 -23.54
N GLY A 340 0.53 -23.70 -23.06
CA GLY A 340 1.36 -24.69 -22.38
C GLY A 340 1.93 -25.83 -23.24
N ARG A 341 2.13 -25.62 -24.55
CA ARG A 341 2.85 -26.60 -25.39
C ARG A 341 4.37 -26.51 -25.14
N SER A 342 4.97 -27.64 -24.73
CA SER A 342 6.41 -27.79 -24.49
C SER A 342 7.27 -27.46 -25.72
N VAL A 343 8.32 -26.67 -25.49
CA VAL A 343 9.36 -26.27 -26.46
C VAL A 343 10.36 -27.42 -26.66
N SER A 344 9.92 -28.54 -27.24
CA SER A 344 10.82 -29.68 -27.52
C SER A 344 10.70 -30.28 -28.93
N ASN A 345 9.85 -29.72 -29.80
CA ASN A 345 9.69 -30.24 -31.18
C ASN A 345 10.13 -29.27 -32.29
N LEU A 346 10.74 -28.13 -31.99
CA LEU A 346 11.16 -27.14 -33.00
C LEU A 346 12.66 -27.22 -33.39
N THR A 347 13.42 -28.19 -32.89
CA THR A 347 14.87 -28.30 -33.15
C THR A 347 15.30 -29.46 -34.05
N LYS A 348 14.37 -30.14 -34.74
CA LYS A 348 14.73 -31.28 -35.60
C LYS A 348 14.91 -30.97 -37.09
N ASP A 349 14.54 -29.78 -37.58
CA ASP A 349 14.52 -29.53 -39.03
C ASP A 349 15.62 -28.59 -39.58
N ASN A 350 16.57 -28.11 -38.76
CA ASN A 350 17.66 -27.24 -39.23
C ASN A 350 19.05 -27.92 -39.21
N THR A 351 19.17 -29.05 -39.90
CA THR A 351 20.47 -29.57 -40.36
C THR A 351 20.51 -29.66 -41.87
N ALA A 352 20.68 -28.51 -42.54
CA ALA A 352 21.27 -28.42 -43.87
C ALA A 352 21.77 -26.99 -44.07
N LEU A 353 22.92 -26.84 -44.75
CA LEU A 353 23.59 -25.59 -45.14
C LEU A 353 24.74 -25.11 -44.24
N THR A 354 25.74 -25.97 -44.04
CA THR A 354 27.14 -25.54 -43.96
C THR A 354 27.76 -25.63 -45.35
N LYS A 355 28.19 -24.48 -45.90
CA LYS A 355 29.34 -24.24 -46.81
C LYS A 355 29.04 -23.03 -47.69
N ILE A 356 29.84 -21.98 -47.57
CA ILE A 356 30.61 -21.36 -48.66
C ILE A 356 31.59 -20.38 -48.01
N ASP A 357 32.84 -20.52 -48.46
CA ASP A 357 34.05 -19.90 -47.98
C ASP A 357 34.16 -18.39 -48.28
N THR A 358 35.02 -17.77 -47.46
CA THR A 358 35.69 -16.48 -47.60
C THR A 358 36.41 -16.32 -48.93
N GLU A 359 36.28 -15.18 -49.62
CA GLU A 359 37.38 -14.52 -50.36
C GLU A 359 37.01 -13.10 -50.88
N GLU A 360 38.01 -12.22 -50.80
CA GLU A 360 38.27 -10.97 -51.57
C GLU A 360 37.32 -9.75 -51.49
N VAL A 361 37.84 -8.65 -50.91
CA VAL A 361 37.60 -7.29 -51.44
C VAL A 361 38.93 -6.54 -51.51
N GLN A 362 39.37 -6.27 -52.74
CA GLN A 362 40.47 -5.39 -53.12
C GLN A 362 40.08 -3.90 -52.97
N GLU A 363 41.10 -3.08 -52.72
CA GLU A 363 41.13 -1.62 -52.77
C GLU A 363 40.63 -1.03 -54.11
N VAL A 364 39.90 0.10 -54.04
CA VAL A 364 40.03 1.21 -55.00
C VAL A 364 39.87 2.56 -54.29
N ASP A 365 40.81 3.44 -54.58
CA ASP A 365 41.11 4.75 -54.02
C ASP A 365 40.19 5.93 -54.43
N ILE A 366 40.09 6.90 -53.49
CA ILE A 366 40.15 8.38 -53.61
C ILE A 366 39.24 9.11 -54.62
N VAL A 367 38.39 10.05 -54.12
CA VAL A 367 38.42 11.48 -54.52
C VAL A 367 38.00 12.39 -53.35
N LYS A 368 38.85 13.40 -53.09
CA LYS A 368 38.71 14.52 -52.16
C LYS A 368 37.61 15.51 -52.58
N GLY A 369 36.88 16.07 -51.60
CA GLY A 369 36.06 17.27 -51.77
C GLY A 369 35.94 18.06 -50.47
N ARG A 370 36.58 19.23 -50.43
CA ARG A 370 36.80 20.09 -49.25
C ARG A 370 35.88 21.33 -49.34
N LYS A 371 35.55 21.90 -48.16
CA LYS A 371 35.06 23.28 -47.88
C LYS A 371 33.56 23.53 -48.15
N SER A 372 32.84 24.35 -47.38
CA SER A 372 33.19 25.64 -46.76
C SER A 372 32.23 26.03 -45.62
N TYR A 373 32.83 26.66 -44.60
CA TYR A 373 32.38 27.76 -43.72
C TYR A 373 31.02 27.75 -43.04
#